data_AF-A0A831PRX8-F1
#
_entry.id   AF-A0A831PRX8-F1
#
_cell.length_a   1.000
_cell.length_b   1.000
_cell.length_c   1.000
_cell.angle_alpha   90.00
_cell.angle_beta   90.00
_cell.angle_gamma   90.00
#
_symmetry.space_group_name_H-M   'P 1'
#
loop_
_entity.id
_entity.type
_entity.pdbx_description
1 polymer ?
#
loop_
_entity_poly.entity_id
_entity_poly.type
_entity_poly.pdbx_seq_one_letter_code
_entity_poly.pdbx_strand_id
1 'polypeptide(L)'
;MTVCCPDYPRPLRFQIVLRVAEIDKRELIVICRRCLVFEPLAPVIGDANPVNVLFARNQICKYKRMLISINHRFVTVFVFYRSLLAQYISQDVDGKYFGADGKIHTAKNYNFYGSFSCWDTYRSQHPLLTLIAHEHVNDFIKSIVAKTKQYGWLPGQHFQNVFGEGMVGDHLVPVVVDAYRKGFRDYDVDFIYNAMRTKALEFPKPPVSVDAARSGLKYTNELGYIAADRV
;
A
#
# COMPACT_ATOMS: atom_id res chain seq x y z
N MET A 1 18.71 23.10 7.67
CA MET A 1 18.96 22.81 9.09
C MET A 1 19.05 21.30 9.25
N THR A 2 20.26 20.82 9.46
CA THR A 2 20.59 19.40 9.58
C THR A 2 20.37 18.98 11.03
N VAL A 3 19.35 18.17 11.31
CA VAL A 3 19.23 17.53 12.62
C VAL A 3 19.96 16.19 12.53
N CYS A 4 21.24 16.23 12.88
CA CYS A 4 22.03 15.05 13.17
C CYS A 4 21.51 14.37 14.44
N CYS A 5 21.50 13.04 14.42
CA CYS A 5 21.34 12.21 15.61
C CYS A 5 22.31 12.68 16.72
N PRO A 6 21.92 12.74 18.02
CA PRO A 6 22.67 13.47 19.05
C PRO A 6 24.02 12.86 19.49
N ASP A 7 24.39 11.66 19.03
CA ASP A 7 25.43 10.87 19.71
C ASP A 7 26.77 10.71 18.97
N TYR A 8 27.30 11.72 18.26
CA TYR A 8 28.69 11.61 17.79
C TYR A 8 29.51 12.92 17.84
N PRO A 9 30.71 12.92 18.48
CA PRO A 9 31.61 14.06 18.53
C PRO A 9 32.31 14.30 17.17
N ARG A 10 32.59 15.59 16.88
CA ARG A 10 33.23 16.18 15.68
C ARG A 10 34.63 15.61 15.34
N PRO A 11 35.28 16.03 14.23
CA PRO A 11 35.15 15.52 12.87
C PRO A 11 36.48 14.89 12.41
N LEU A 12 36.53 13.56 12.23
CA LEU A 12 37.67 12.95 11.54
C LEU A 12 37.47 13.10 10.03
N ARG A 13 38.48 13.64 9.34
CA ARG A 13 38.61 13.67 7.88
C ARG A 13 38.37 12.26 7.32
N PHE A 14 37.16 11.97 6.88
CA PHE A 14 36.88 10.75 6.13
C PHE A 14 37.18 11.02 4.66
N GLN A 15 38.28 10.47 4.16
CA GLN A 15 38.42 10.15 2.75
C GLN A 15 37.26 9.23 2.38
N ILE A 16 36.24 9.81 1.74
CA ILE A 16 35.15 9.06 1.13
C ILE A 16 35.77 8.36 -0.07
N VAL A 17 36.05 7.06 0.05
CA VAL A 17 36.33 6.22 -1.11
C VAL A 17 35.01 6.03 -1.86
N LEU A 18 34.69 7.03 -2.69
CA LEU A 18 33.63 7.00 -3.68
C LEU A 18 34.02 5.96 -4.75
N ARG A 19 33.54 4.72 -4.62
CA ARG A 19 33.39 3.87 -5.82
C ARG A 19 32.05 4.22 -6.45
N VAL A 20 32.09 5.24 -7.29
CA VAL A 20 31.02 5.57 -8.23
C VAL A 20 30.95 4.43 -9.24
N ALA A 21 29.86 3.68 -9.25
CA ALA A 21 29.47 2.97 -10.46
C ALA A 21 28.82 4.04 -11.35
N GLU A 22 29.55 4.49 -12.37
CA GLU A 22 29.04 5.39 -13.40
C GLU A 22 27.93 4.68 -14.19
N ILE A 23 26.68 5.02 -13.90
CA ILE A 23 25.58 4.94 -14.87
C ILE A 23 24.78 6.24 -14.72
N ASP A 24 24.98 7.09 -15.72
CA ASP A 24 24.19 8.23 -16.20
C ASP A 24 23.33 9.03 -15.21
N LYS A 25 23.79 10.27 -14.99
CA LYS A 25 23.09 11.49 -14.53
C LYS A 25 21.60 11.34 -14.18
N ARG A 26 21.28 11.25 -12.88
CA ARG A 26 20.20 11.96 -12.13
C ARG A 26 19.62 11.12 -10.94
N GLU A 27 20.41 10.91 -9.87
CA GLU A 27 19.96 10.69 -8.47
C GLU A 27 21.07 9.94 -7.70
N LEU A 28 21.59 10.53 -6.62
CA LEU A 28 22.64 9.93 -5.78
C LEU A 28 22.01 9.44 -4.46
N ILE A 29 21.77 8.13 -4.33
CA ILE A 29 21.61 7.52 -3.01
C ILE A 29 23.03 7.34 -2.44
N VAL A 30 23.43 8.19 -1.49
CA VAL A 30 24.73 8.06 -0.83
C VAL A 30 24.66 6.94 0.22
N ILE A 31 24.87 5.71 -0.24
CA ILE A 31 25.05 4.55 0.65
C ILE A 31 26.50 4.58 1.16
N CYS A 32 26.77 5.30 2.25
CA CYS A 32 28.07 5.22 2.92
C CYS A 32 28.26 3.80 3.50
N ARG A 33 29.46 3.21 3.38
CA ARG A 33 29.81 1.86 3.87
C ARG A 33 29.48 1.63 5.36
N ARG A 34 29.30 2.69 6.15
CA ARG A 34 28.88 2.66 7.57
C ARG A 34 27.48 3.24 7.83
N CYS A 35 26.95 4.07 6.92
CA CYS A 35 25.69 4.76 7.12
C CYS A 35 24.85 4.77 5.83
N LEU A 36 23.66 4.17 5.85
CA LEU A 36 22.58 4.61 4.96
C LEU A 36 22.27 6.05 5.34
N VAL A 37 22.79 7.01 4.59
CA VAL A 37 22.38 8.41 4.68
C VAL A 37 21.46 8.62 3.49
N PHE A 38 20.16 8.67 3.79
CA PHE A 38 19.14 9.05 2.81
C PHE A 38 19.07 10.57 2.83
N GLU A 39 19.88 11.22 2.00
CA GLU A 39 19.65 12.62 1.65
C GLU A 39 18.86 12.64 0.33
N PRO A 40 17.60 13.09 0.34
CA PRO A 40 16.90 13.34 -0.90
C PRO A 40 17.50 14.60 -1.53
N LEU A 41 18.41 14.41 -2.49
CA LEU A 41 18.62 15.42 -3.52
C LEU A 41 17.50 15.21 -4.55
N ALA A 42 16.32 15.80 -4.30
CA ALA A 42 15.34 16.01 -5.35
C ALA A 42 16.01 16.87 -6.45
N PRO A 43 15.85 16.55 -7.75
CA PRO A 43 14.54 16.37 -8.37
C PRO A 43 14.50 15.32 -9.50
N VAL A 44 14.02 14.09 -9.24
CA VAL A 44 13.48 13.22 -10.32
C VAL A 44 12.23 12.44 -9.90
N ILE A 45 11.96 12.28 -8.60
CA ILE A 45 10.64 11.82 -8.13
C ILE A 45 9.70 13.02 -7.98
N GLY A 46 9.18 13.53 -9.10
CA GLY A 46 7.99 14.39 -9.07
C GLY A 46 6.83 13.63 -8.42
N ASP A 47 6.08 14.30 -7.54
CA ASP A 47 4.77 13.88 -7.01
C ASP A 47 4.72 12.83 -5.88
N ALA A 48 5.84 12.42 -5.26
CA ALA A 48 5.75 11.52 -4.09
C ALA A 48 5.30 12.27 -2.83
N ASN A 49 4.27 11.75 -2.15
CA ASN A 49 3.75 12.30 -0.90
C ASN A 49 4.85 12.35 0.19
N PRO A 50 5.16 13.52 0.79
CA PRO A 50 6.20 13.67 1.82
C PRO A 50 6.05 12.74 3.02
N VAL A 51 4.81 12.39 3.40
CA VAL A 51 4.52 11.46 4.50
C VAL A 51 5.01 10.06 4.17
N ASN A 52 4.81 9.59 2.94
CA ASN A 52 5.26 8.28 2.50
C ASN A 52 6.77 8.20 2.36
N VAL A 53 7.42 9.28 1.91
CA VAL A 53 8.89 9.36 1.87
C VAL A 53 9.47 9.25 3.27
N LEU A 54 8.86 9.94 4.25
CA LEU A 54 9.27 9.86 5.65
C LEU A 54 9.05 8.45 6.23
N PHE A 55 7.90 7.84 5.95
CA PHE A 55 7.61 6.46 6.35
C PHE A 55 8.63 5.48 5.76
N ALA A 56 8.89 5.54 4.46
CA ALA A 56 9.86 4.68 3.78
C ALA A 56 11.26 4.83 4.39
N ARG A 57 11.68 6.08 4.66
CA ARG A 57 12.94 6.38 5.34
C ARG A 57 13.00 5.74 6.73
N ASN A 58 11.94 5.86 7.53
CA ASN A 58 11.87 5.28 8.87
C ASN A 58 11.97 3.75 8.84
N GLN A 59 11.30 3.10 7.90
CA GLN A 59 11.39 1.64 7.72
C GLN A 59 12.79 1.20 7.27
N ILE A 60 13.42 1.92 6.33
CA ILE A 60 14.81 1.66 5.93
C ILE A 60 15.76 1.79 7.12
N CYS A 61 15.56 2.79 7.98
CA CYS A 61 16.34 2.96 9.21
C CYS A 61 16.12 1.80 10.18
N LYS A 62 14.87 1.36 10.39
CA LYS A 62 14.50 0.24 11.26
C LYS A 62 15.15 -1.07 10.82
N TYR A 63 15.13 -1.37 9.52
CA TYR A 63 15.66 -2.61 8.94
C TYR A 63 17.10 -2.49 8.39
N LYS A 64 17.80 -1.40 8.70
CA LYS A 64 19.12 -1.06 8.14
C LYS A 64 20.14 -2.20 8.25
N ARG A 65 20.22 -2.88 9.39
CA ARG A 65 21.19 -3.98 9.60
C ARG A 65 20.96 -5.14 8.62
N MET A 66 19.70 -5.54 8.45
CA MET A 66 19.28 -6.58 7.52
C MET A 66 19.51 -6.16 6.05
N LEU A 67 19.18 -4.91 5.72
CA LEU A 67 19.34 -4.41 4.34
C LEU A 67 20.83 -4.31 3.93
N ILE A 68 21.71 -3.95 4.87
CA ILE A 68 23.16 -3.84 4.60
C ILE A 68 23.84 -5.21 4.52
N SER A 69 23.32 -6.27 5.12
CA SER A 69 23.96 -7.60 5.05
C SER A 69 23.85 -8.26 3.68
N ILE A 70 23.00 -7.76 2.79
CA ILE A 70 22.71 -8.37 1.47
C ILE A 70 23.77 -7.92 0.44
N ASN A 71 24.21 -8.83 -0.45
CA ASN A 71 25.26 -8.55 -1.43
C ASN A 71 24.90 -7.42 -2.43
N HIS A 72 23.62 -7.29 -2.79
CA HIS A 72 23.12 -6.27 -3.74
C HIS A 72 22.46 -5.06 -3.04
N ARG A 73 23.15 -4.47 -2.06
CA ARG A 73 22.62 -3.43 -1.15
C ARG A 73 21.86 -2.30 -1.84
N PHE A 74 22.39 -1.76 -2.93
CA PHE A 74 21.74 -0.66 -3.65
C PHE A 74 20.38 -1.08 -4.22
N VAL A 75 20.34 -2.20 -4.94
CA VAL A 75 19.12 -2.74 -5.54
C VAL A 75 18.10 -3.10 -4.45
N THR A 76 18.55 -3.75 -3.37
CA THR A 76 17.67 -4.11 -2.25
C THR A 76 17.05 -2.88 -1.59
N VAL A 77 17.85 -1.86 -1.26
CA VAL A 77 17.35 -0.63 -0.64
C VAL A 77 16.41 0.13 -1.58
N PHE A 78 16.73 0.19 -2.87
CA PHE A 78 15.89 0.82 -3.88
C PHE A 78 14.54 0.13 -4.02
N VAL A 79 14.52 -1.20 -4.18
CA VAL A 79 13.27 -1.97 -4.29
C VAL A 79 12.47 -1.88 -2.98
N PHE A 80 13.14 -1.94 -1.83
CA PHE A 80 12.48 -1.78 -0.53
C PHE A 80 11.85 -0.39 -0.39
N TYR A 81 12.56 0.67 -0.75
CA TYR A 81 12.00 2.03 -0.80
C TYR A 81 10.76 2.10 -1.69
N ARG A 82 10.84 1.56 -2.93
CA ARG A 82 9.71 1.55 -3.88
C ARG A 82 8.50 0.78 -3.36
N SER A 83 8.71 -0.29 -2.58
CA SER A 83 7.63 -1.07 -1.97
C SER A 83 6.84 -0.31 -0.89
N LEU A 84 7.33 0.85 -0.43
CA LEU A 84 6.74 1.64 0.65
C LEU A 84 6.12 2.96 0.16
N LEU A 85 6.12 3.21 -1.15
CA LEU A 85 5.58 4.45 -1.72
C LEU A 85 4.07 4.39 -1.99
N ALA A 86 3.55 3.20 -2.29
CA ALA A 86 2.11 2.97 -2.44
C ALA A 86 1.48 2.66 -1.07
N GLN A 87 0.15 2.76 -0.98
CA GLN A 87 -0.60 2.86 0.28
C GLN A 87 -0.33 4.15 1.05
N TYR A 88 -0.76 5.27 0.47
CA TYR A 88 -0.70 6.59 1.10
C TYR A 88 -2.00 6.92 1.85
N ILE A 89 -1.81 7.64 2.96
CA ILE A 89 -2.89 8.27 3.70
C ILE A 89 -3.61 9.25 2.77
N SER A 90 -4.94 9.14 2.71
CA SER A 90 -5.83 9.93 1.85
C SER A 90 -6.90 10.62 2.68
N GLN A 91 -6.46 11.33 3.71
CA GLN A 91 -7.27 12.18 4.57
C GLN A 91 -6.48 13.44 4.91
N ASP A 92 -7.20 14.48 5.32
CA ASP A 92 -6.64 15.71 5.88
C ASP A 92 -6.16 15.49 7.33
N VAL A 93 -5.42 16.47 7.84
CA VAL A 93 -4.84 16.44 9.20
C VAL A 93 -5.88 16.36 10.31
N ASP A 94 -7.12 16.78 10.04
CA ASP A 94 -8.26 16.67 10.96
C ASP A 94 -9.02 15.34 10.82
N GLY A 95 -8.51 14.42 10.00
CA GLY A 95 -9.07 13.10 9.75
C GLY A 95 -10.17 13.07 8.70
N LYS A 96 -10.52 14.20 8.06
CA LYS A 96 -11.55 14.23 7.03
C LYS A 96 -11.07 13.64 5.71
N TYR A 97 -11.94 12.93 5.01
CA TYR A 97 -11.67 12.40 3.68
C TYR A 97 -12.94 12.40 2.83
N PHE A 98 -12.76 12.43 1.51
CA PHE A 98 -13.85 12.33 0.56
C PHE A 98 -14.24 10.86 0.34
N GLY A 99 -15.43 10.47 0.77
CA GLY A 99 -15.90 9.08 0.74
C GLY A 99 -16.43 8.63 -0.62
N ALA A 100 -16.72 7.33 -0.70
CA ALA A 100 -17.21 6.69 -1.91
C ALA A 100 -18.58 7.15 -2.39
N ASP A 101 -19.37 7.69 -1.47
CA ASP A 101 -20.72 8.20 -1.66
C ASP A 101 -20.73 9.69 -2.08
N GLY A 102 -19.56 10.26 -2.37
CA GLY A 102 -19.41 11.67 -2.71
C GLY A 102 -19.56 12.63 -1.52
N LYS A 103 -19.51 12.12 -0.28
CA LYS A 103 -19.65 12.93 0.94
C LYS A 103 -18.34 13.01 1.70
N ILE A 104 -18.21 14.01 2.57
CA ILE A 104 -17.07 14.10 3.49
C ILE A 104 -17.34 13.21 4.70
N HIS A 105 -16.39 12.32 5.01
CA HIS A 105 -16.38 11.46 6.18
C HIS A 105 -15.18 11.80 7.07
N THR A 106 -15.13 11.24 8.28
CA THR A 106 -14.02 11.42 9.20
C THR A 106 -13.53 10.08 9.70
N ALA A 107 -12.23 9.81 9.53
CA ALA A 107 -11.58 8.63 10.08
C ALA A 107 -11.37 8.82 11.58
N LYS A 108 -11.95 7.93 12.39
CA LYS A 108 -11.86 7.99 13.86
C LYS A 108 -10.99 6.84 14.35
N ASN A 109 -9.84 7.16 14.95
CA ASN A 109 -8.90 6.18 15.51
C ASN A 109 -8.31 5.21 14.47
N TYR A 110 -8.11 5.68 13.24
CA TYR A 110 -7.33 5.01 12.19
C TYR A 110 -6.95 6.02 11.11
N ASN A 111 -5.95 5.71 10.29
CA ASN A 111 -5.64 6.45 9.09
C ASN A 111 -6.40 5.87 7.90
N PHE A 112 -7.05 6.74 7.13
CA PHE A 112 -7.76 6.35 5.93
C PHE A 112 -6.81 6.27 4.73
N TYR A 113 -6.85 5.15 4.01
CA TYR A 113 -6.08 4.91 2.79
C TYR A 113 -7.01 4.95 1.58
N GLY A 114 -6.63 5.73 0.55
CA GLY A 114 -7.51 6.06 -0.59
C GLY A 114 -7.46 5.06 -1.74
N SER A 115 -6.34 4.36 -1.90
CA SER A 115 -5.98 3.69 -3.16
C SER A 115 -5.45 2.29 -2.93
N PHE A 116 -6.08 1.29 -3.55
CA PHE A 116 -5.74 -0.12 -3.43
C PHE A 116 -5.66 -0.76 -4.82
N SER A 117 -4.45 -0.88 -5.37
CA SER A 117 -4.17 -1.66 -6.59
C SER A 117 -4.05 -3.15 -6.24
N CYS A 118 -5.13 -3.72 -5.72
CA CYS A 118 -5.05 -5.03 -5.09
C CYS A 118 -4.83 -6.16 -6.07
N TRP A 119 -5.15 -6.01 -7.37
CA TRP A 119 -4.76 -7.02 -8.36
C TRP A 119 -3.24 -7.26 -8.38
N ASP A 120 -2.40 -6.23 -8.21
CA ASP A 120 -0.94 -6.37 -8.13
C ASP A 120 -0.48 -6.71 -6.71
N THR A 121 -0.92 -5.92 -5.75
CA THR A 121 -0.26 -5.73 -4.46
C THR A 121 -0.55 -6.83 -3.45
N TYR A 122 -1.57 -7.66 -3.66
CA TYR A 122 -1.90 -8.78 -2.75
C TYR A 122 -0.81 -9.87 -2.72
N ARG A 123 -0.02 -10.00 -3.79
CA ARG A 123 0.98 -11.07 -3.91
C ARG A 123 2.24 -10.85 -3.09
N SER A 124 2.63 -9.59 -2.89
CA SER A 124 3.93 -9.25 -2.29
C SER A 124 3.88 -8.06 -1.35
N GLN A 125 3.28 -6.95 -1.77
CA GLN A 125 3.32 -5.71 -0.98
C GLN A 125 2.48 -5.84 0.31
N HIS A 126 1.22 -6.27 0.23
CA HIS A 126 0.40 -6.45 1.44
C HIS A 126 0.98 -7.50 2.40
N PRO A 127 1.41 -8.70 1.92
CA PRO A 127 2.13 -9.64 2.77
C PRO A 127 3.38 -9.04 3.42
N LEU A 128 4.18 -8.26 2.69
CA LEU A 128 5.34 -7.56 3.26
C LEU A 128 4.94 -6.56 4.34
N LEU A 129 3.90 -5.75 4.11
CA LEU A 129 3.42 -4.75 5.07
C LEU A 129 2.95 -5.40 6.39
N THR A 130 2.39 -6.62 6.35
CA THR A 130 2.10 -7.37 7.59
C THR A 130 3.34 -7.74 8.41
N LEU A 131 4.55 -7.67 7.84
CA LEU A 131 5.81 -8.02 8.48
C LEU A 131 6.64 -6.81 8.91
N ILE A 132 6.48 -5.66 8.26
CA ILE A 132 7.33 -4.48 8.53
C ILE A 132 6.56 -3.25 9.01
N ALA A 133 5.25 -3.22 8.78
CA ALA A 133 4.38 -2.06 8.95
C ALA A 133 3.04 -2.46 9.63
N HIS A 134 3.14 -3.27 10.68
CA HIS A 134 2.02 -3.95 11.36
C HIS A 134 0.97 -2.94 11.84
N GLU A 135 1.45 -1.78 12.29
CA GLU A 135 0.66 -0.66 12.80
C GLU A 135 -0.35 -0.11 11.77
N HIS A 136 -0.11 -0.32 10.48
CA HIS A 136 -0.98 0.16 9.41
C HIS A 136 -1.96 -0.90 8.90
N VAL A 137 -1.78 -2.18 9.26
CA VAL A 137 -2.56 -3.27 8.67
C VAL A 137 -4.04 -3.15 9.01
N ASN A 138 -4.38 -2.90 10.28
CA ASN A 138 -5.78 -2.69 10.67
C ASN A 138 -6.36 -1.44 10.00
N ASP A 139 -5.59 -0.37 9.84
CA ASP A 139 -6.02 0.86 9.18
C ASP A 139 -6.35 0.63 7.69
N PHE A 140 -5.56 -0.20 7.00
CA PHE A 140 -5.87 -0.64 5.63
C PHE A 140 -7.23 -1.33 5.56
N ILE A 141 -7.47 -2.30 6.46
CA ILE A 141 -8.73 -3.05 6.44
C ILE A 141 -9.91 -2.18 6.88
N LYS A 142 -9.75 -1.31 7.89
CA LYS A 142 -10.76 -0.31 8.27
C LYS A 142 -11.11 0.62 7.10
N SER A 143 -10.12 0.99 6.29
CA SER A 143 -10.34 1.78 5.07
C SER A 143 -11.18 1.02 4.03
N ILE A 144 -10.89 -0.27 3.80
CA ILE A 144 -11.69 -1.14 2.92
C ILE A 144 -13.13 -1.27 3.43
N VAL A 145 -13.30 -1.48 4.74
CA VAL A 145 -14.62 -1.56 5.39
C VAL A 145 -15.40 -0.26 5.20
N ALA A 146 -14.77 0.89 5.48
CA ALA A 146 -15.41 2.20 5.34
C ALA A 146 -15.88 2.45 3.89
N LYS A 147 -15.02 2.17 2.92
CA LYS A 147 -15.37 2.30 1.49
C LYS A 147 -16.50 1.38 1.10
N THR A 148 -16.49 0.14 1.58
CA THR A 148 -17.54 -0.85 1.27
C THR A 148 -18.88 -0.41 1.85
N LYS A 149 -18.90 0.16 3.06
CA LYS A 149 -20.11 0.75 3.67
C LYS A 149 -20.63 1.95 2.88
N GLN A 150 -19.73 2.83 2.43
CA GLN A 150 -20.09 4.04 1.69
C GLN A 150 -20.54 3.74 0.26
N TYR A 151 -19.85 2.82 -0.43
CA TYR A 151 -20.16 2.44 -1.80
C TYR A 151 -21.36 1.47 -1.89
N GLY A 152 -21.63 0.71 -0.82
CA GLY A 152 -22.67 -0.32 -0.78
C GLY A 152 -22.26 -1.64 -1.43
N TRP A 153 -21.02 -1.76 -1.91
CA TRP A 153 -20.46 -2.95 -2.53
C TRP A 153 -18.97 -3.07 -2.21
N LEU A 154 -18.44 -4.30 -2.19
CA LEU A 154 -16.99 -4.49 -2.02
C LEU A 154 -16.30 -4.09 -3.33
N PRO A 155 -15.44 -3.07 -3.34
CA PRO A 155 -14.82 -2.62 -4.58
C PRO A 155 -13.81 -3.64 -5.12
N GLY A 156 -13.60 -3.70 -6.44
CA GLY A 156 -12.51 -4.52 -7.01
C GLY A 156 -11.16 -3.83 -6.79
N GLN A 157 -10.90 -2.82 -7.61
CA GLN A 157 -9.76 -1.93 -7.53
C GLN A 157 -10.25 -0.50 -7.31
N HIS A 158 -9.48 0.34 -6.65
CA HIS A 158 -9.89 1.73 -6.47
C HIS A 158 -8.69 2.64 -6.24
N PHE A 159 -8.76 3.83 -6.80
CA PHE A 159 -7.72 4.85 -6.69
C PHE A 159 -8.35 6.17 -6.30
N GLN A 160 -7.81 6.83 -5.29
CA GLN A 160 -8.33 8.11 -4.78
C GLN A 160 -9.83 8.07 -4.47
N ASN A 161 -10.32 6.95 -3.92
CA ASN A 161 -11.75 6.70 -3.67
C ASN A 161 -12.66 6.71 -4.92
N VAL A 162 -12.07 6.64 -6.12
CA VAL A 162 -12.79 6.35 -7.36
C VAL A 162 -12.78 4.85 -7.55
N PHE A 163 -13.98 4.28 -7.66
CA PHE A 163 -14.20 2.85 -7.83
C PHE A 163 -14.17 2.52 -9.32
N GLY A 164 -13.28 1.61 -9.67
CA GLY A 164 -13.25 1.02 -10.99
C GLY A 164 -13.09 -0.48 -10.84
N GLU A 165 -13.84 -1.26 -11.58
CA GLU A 165 -13.61 -2.70 -11.68
C GLU A 165 -12.46 -2.97 -12.65
N GLY A 166 -11.37 -2.23 -12.46
CA GLY A 166 -10.14 -2.43 -13.20
C GLY A 166 -9.51 -3.75 -12.80
N MET A 167 -9.00 -4.47 -13.79
CA MET A 167 -8.44 -5.82 -13.67
C MET A 167 -9.49 -6.88 -13.30
N VAL A 168 -9.05 -8.12 -13.10
CA VAL A 168 -9.92 -9.28 -12.85
C VAL A 168 -9.90 -9.70 -11.38
N GLY A 169 -10.96 -10.38 -10.93
CA GLY A 169 -10.99 -11.05 -9.63
C GLY A 169 -11.11 -10.13 -8.41
N ASP A 170 -11.23 -10.74 -7.23
CA ASP A 170 -11.54 -10.05 -5.97
C ASP A 170 -10.34 -10.00 -5.04
N HIS A 171 -9.31 -9.23 -5.42
CA HIS A 171 -8.02 -9.27 -4.73
C HIS A 171 -7.97 -8.53 -3.39
N LEU A 172 -9.04 -7.81 -3.00
CA LEU A 172 -9.20 -7.37 -1.61
C LEU A 172 -9.43 -8.54 -0.66
N VAL A 173 -10.04 -9.64 -1.13
CA VAL A 173 -10.31 -10.83 -0.33
C VAL A 173 -9.01 -11.43 0.25
N PRO A 174 -7.99 -11.78 -0.54
CA PRO A 174 -6.74 -12.31 0.03
C PRO A 174 -6.02 -11.32 0.95
N VAL A 175 -6.15 -10.00 0.73
CA VAL A 175 -5.57 -8.98 1.64
C VAL A 175 -6.25 -9.03 3.02
N VAL A 176 -7.58 -9.06 3.05
CA VAL A 176 -8.35 -9.17 4.30
C VAL A 176 -8.09 -10.51 5.00
N VAL A 177 -8.06 -11.61 4.24
CA VAL A 177 -7.82 -12.96 4.78
C VAL A 177 -6.42 -13.10 5.35
N ASP A 178 -5.39 -12.59 4.68
CA ASP A 178 -4.01 -12.63 5.18
C ASP A 178 -3.87 -11.86 6.50
N ALA A 179 -4.46 -10.66 6.58
CA ALA A 179 -4.52 -9.86 7.81
C ALA A 179 -5.23 -10.63 8.94
N TYR A 180 -6.43 -11.16 8.68
CA TYR A 180 -7.20 -11.93 9.65
C TYR A 180 -6.45 -13.15 10.17
N ARG A 181 -5.75 -13.87 9.28
CA ARG A 181 -5.02 -15.10 9.61
C ARG A 181 -3.76 -14.83 10.43
N LYS A 182 -3.13 -13.67 10.23
CA LYS A 182 -1.98 -13.19 11.00
C LYS A 182 -2.36 -12.47 12.31
N GLY A 183 -3.65 -12.36 12.62
CA GLY A 183 -4.13 -11.83 13.90
C GLY A 183 -4.54 -10.35 13.88
N PHE A 184 -4.49 -9.68 12.73
CA PHE A 184 -5.00 -8.32 12.57
C PHE A 184 -6.53 -8.39 12.43
N ARG A 185 -7.25 -7.98 13.48
CA ARG A 185 -8.72 -8.11 13.59
C ARG A 185 -9.39 -6.89 14.21
N ASP A 186 -8.70 -5.76 14.31
CA ASP A 186 -9.30 -4.51 14.80
C ASP A 186 -10.07 -3.84 13.65
N TYR A 187 -11.19 -4.44 13.28
CA TYR A 187 -12.14 -3.95 12.27
C TYR A 187 -13.44 -4.79 12.34
N ASP A 188 -14.45 -4.38 11.58
CA ASP A 188 -15.73 -5.08 11.50
C ASP A 188 -15.60 -6.36 10.66
N VAL A 189 -15.14 -7.44 11.29
CA VAL A 189 -14.86 -8.74 10.67
C VAL A 189 -16.10 -9.35 10.02
N ASP A 190 -17.23 -9.32 10.73
CA ASP A 190 -18.47 -9.94 10.26
C ASP A 190 -19.01 -9.20 9.04
N PHE A 191 -18.99 -7.86 9.08
CA PHE A 191 -19.37 -7.04 7.93
C PHE A 191 -18.50 -7.35 6.70
N ILE A 192 -17.18 -7.33 6.84
CA ILE A 192 -16.30 -7.52 5.68
C ILE A 192 -16.39 -8.94 5.13
N TYR A 193 -16.54 -9.95 6.00
CA TYR A 193 -16.78 -11.32 5.57
C TYR A 193 -18.05 -11.45 4.74
N ASN A 194 -19.16 -10.88 5.23
CA ASN A 194 -20.43 -10.89 4.50
C ASN A 194 -20.31 -10.16 3.17
N ALA A 195 -19.65 -9.01 3.12
CA ALA A 195 -19.41 -8.28 1.87
C ALA A 195 -18.58 -9.08 0.86
N MET A 196 -17.51 -9.76 1.31
CA MET A 196 -16.71 -10.67 0.47
C MET A 196 -17.54 -11.85 -0.06
N ARG A 197 -18.39 -12.44 0.79
CA ARG A 197 -19.27 -13.54 0.40
C ARG A 197 -20.31 -13.10 -0.62
N THR A 198 -20.96 -11.96 -0.40
CA THR A 198 -21.93 -11.39 -1.33
C THR A 198 -21.28 -11.09 -2.67
N LYS A 199 -20.12 -10.44 -2.72
CA LYS A 199 -19.42 -10.18 -4.00
C LYS A 199 -19.05 -11.46 -4.74
N ALA A 200 -18.69 -12.52 -4.01
CA ALA A 200 -18.30 -13.79 -4.61
C ALA A 200 -19.46 -14.59 -5.22
N LEU A 201 -20.70 -14.37 -4.79
CA LEU A 201 -21.84 -15.24 -5.09
C LEU A 201 -23.01 -14.52 -5.76
N GLU A 202 -23.15 -13.22 -5.57
CA GLU A 202 -24.33 -12.45 -5.94
C GLU A 202 -23.97 -11.28 -6.86
N PHE A 203 -24.96 -10.79 -7.60
CA PHE A 203 -24.85 -9.56 -8.37
C PHE A 203 -25.22 -8.35 -7.49
N PRO A 204 -24.56 -7.20 -7.67
CA PRO A 204 -24.92 -5.99 -6.97
C PRO A 204 -26.33 -5.54 -7.39
N LYS A 205 -26.98 -4.81 -6.49
CA LYS A 205 -28.28 -4.18 -6.73
C LYS A 205 -28.09 -2.69 -7.02
N PRO A 206 -29.02 -2.04 -7.76
CA PRO A 206 -29.00 -0.59 -7.93
C PRO A 206 -28.87 0.14 -6.59
N PRO A 207 -28.09 1.24 -6.52
CA PRO A 207 -27.51 2.00 -7.63
C PRO A 207 -26.16 1.47 -8.16
N VAL A 208 -25.60 0.42 -7.58
CA VAL A 208 -24.32 -0.15 -8.03
C VAL A 208 -24.53 -0.88 -9.36
N SER A 209 -23.65 -0.62 -10.34
CA SER A 209 -23.72 -1.30 -11.65
C SER A 209 -23.53 -2.80 -11.51
N VAL A 210 -24.25 -3.59 -12.31
CA VAL A 210 -24.07 -5.05 -12.43
C VAL A 210 -22.63 -5.40 -12.81
N ASP A 211 -21.93 -4.52 -13.53
CA ASP A 211 -20.53 -4.68 -13.91
C ASP A 211 -19.56 -4.70 -12.71
N ALA A 212 -20.02 -4.28 -11.52
CA ALA A 212 -19.28 -4.41 -10.26
C ALA A 212 -19.26 -5.83 -9.68
N ALA A 213 -20.07 -6.74 -10.25
CA ALA A 213 -19.92 -8.16 -9.96
C ALA A 213 -18.60 -8.70 -10.51
N ARG A 214 -18.21 -9.88 -10.02
CA ARG A 214 -17.12 -10.64 -10.62
C ARG A 214 -17.42 -10.90 -12.11
N SER A 215 -16.49 -10.56 -12.99
CA SER A 215 -16.62 -10.86 -14.42
C SER A 215 -16.88 -12.36 -14.63
N GLY A 216 -17.88 -12.70 -15.43
CA GLY A 216 -18.26 -14.10 -15.67
C GLY A 216 -18.88 -14.83 -14.47
N LEU A 217 -19.37 -14.11 -13.44
CA LEU A 217 -20.00 -14.72 -12.25
C LEU A 217 -21.12 -15.70 -12.61
N LYS A 218 -21.99 -15.32 -13.55
CA LYS A 218 -23.08 -16.19 -14.04
C LYS A 218 -22.55 -17.55 -14.49
N TYR A 219 -21.55 -17.54 -15.37
CA TYR A 219 -20.95 -18.76 -15.91
C TYR A 219 -20.17 -19.53 -14.86
N THR A 220 -19.48 -18.84 -13.95
CA THR A 220 -18.79 -19.49 -12.83
C THR A 220 -19.78 -20.27 -11.96
N ASN A 221 -20.95 -19.69 -11.68
CA ASN A 221 -21.99 -20.33 -10.87
C ASN A 221 -22.67 -21.50 -11.61
N GLU A 222 -22.91 -21.38 -12.92
CA GLU A 222 -23.61 -22.40 -13.71
C GLU A 222 -22.69 -23.53 -14.19
N LEU A 223 -21.45 -23.22 -14.57
CA LEU A 223 -20.52 -24.13 -15.26
C LEU A 223 -19.28 -24.46 -14.43
N GLY A 224 -18.98 -23.70 -13.37
CA GLY A 224 -17.75 -23.83 -12.59
C GLY A 224 -16.52 -23.15 -13.20
N TYR A 225 -16.65 -22.48 -14.35
CA TYR A 225 -15.58 -21.75 -15.02
C TYR A 225 -16.12 -20.59 -15.85
N ILE A 226 -15.23 -19.70 -16.30
CA ILE A 226 -15.56 -18.58 -17.19
C ILE A 226 -15.30 -19.03 -18.64
N ALA A 227 -16.34 -19.13 -19.44
CA ALA A 227 -16.25 -19.51 -20.85
C ALA A 227 -15.72 -18.34 -21.70
N ALA A 228 -14.61 -18.55 -22.41
CA ALA A 228 -13.89 -17.50 -23.13
C ALA A 228 -14.67 -16.93 -24.33
N ASP A 229 -15.63 -17.68 -24.86
CA ASP A 229 -16.51 -17.30 -25.96
C ASP A 229 -17.76 -16.51 -25.51
N ARG A 230 -17.94 -16.27 -24.20
CA ARG A 230 -19.20 -15.75 -23.62
C ARG A 230 -19.06 -14.51 -22.74
N VAL A 231 -17.85 -13.99 -22.57
CA VAL A 231 -17.53 -12.85 -21.68
C VAL A 231 -16.81 -11.76 -22.45
#